data_AF-B9G0D3-F1
#
_entry.id   AF-B9G0D3-F1
#
_cell.length_a   1.000
_cell.length_b   1.000
_cell.length_c   1.000
_cell.angle_alpha   90.00
_cell.angle_beta   90.00
_cell.angle_gamma   90.00
#
_symmetry.space_group_name_H-M   'P 1'
#
loop_
_entity.id
_entity.type
_entity.pdbx_description
1 polymer ?
#
loop_
_entity_poly.entity_id
_entity_poly.type
_entity_poly.pdbx_seq_one_letter_code
_entity_poly.pdbx_strand_id
1 'polypeptide(L)'
;MSISGGAAWLPYCVSVRVRYTFGEDSHIAFLAMDGSHSGRACWLQHEDWERCKQRVSRAVETMNGSAAVGDMSQGRLRMVAEMVQKQLQLSLLQLRDSPVSTGSAAS
;
A
#
# COMPACT_ATOMS: atom_id res chain seq x y z
N MET A 1 -24.86 -1.96 -7.62
CA MET A 1 -24.38 -0.73 -6.95
C MET A 1 -23.13 -1.09 -6.16
N SER A 2 -21.93 -0.68 -6.59
CA SER A 2 -20.73 -0.92 -5.78
C SER A 2 -20.68 0.13 -4.67
N ILE A 3 -20.76 -0.32 -3.43
CA ILE A 3 -20.30 0.51 -2.30
C ILE A 3 -18.78 0.49 -2.42
N SER A 4 -18.21 1.47 -3.11
CA SER A 4 -16.75 1.60 -3.25
C SER A 4 -16.16 2.00 -1.89
N GLY A 5 -15.88 1.00 -1.05
CA GLY A 5 -15.30 1.20 0.26
C GLY A 5 -13.84 1.63 0.19
N GLY A 6 -13.45 2.53 1.11
CA GLY A 6 -12.06 2.93 1.35
C GLY A 6 -11.74 4.35 0.87
N ALA A 7 -11.06 4.47 -0.27
CA ALA A 7 -10.55 5.75 -0.80
C ALA A 7 -11.45 6.43 -1.84
N ALA A 8 -12.63 5.87 -2.15
CA ALA A 8 -13.43 6.31 -3.31
C ALA A 8 -13.98 7.74 -3.23
N TRP A 9 -14.03 8.31 -2.02
CA TRP A 9 -14.59 9.65 -1.75
C TRP A 9 -13.51 10.74 -1.62
N LEU A 10 -12.23 10.39 -1.62
CA LEU A 10 -11.13 11.34 -1.44
C LEU A 10 -10.27 11.44 -2.72
N PRO A 11 -9.87 12.64 -3.15
CA PRO A 11 -8.94 12.79 -4.27
C PRO A 11 -7.53 12.30 -3.88
N TYR A 12 -6.84 11.66 -4.85
CA TYR A 12 -5.44 11.22 -4.73
C TYR A 12 -5.12 10.36 -3.49
N CYS A 13 -6.07 9.54 -3.06
CA CYS A 13 -5.93 8.70 -1.89
C CYS A 13 -5.78 7.22 -2.25
N VAL A 14 -5.11 6.50 -1.35
CA VAL A 14 -4.98 5.04 -1.41
C VAL A 14 -5.58 4.46 -0.15
N SER A 15 -6.33 3.38 -0.30
CA SER A 15 -6.81 2.54 0.79
C SER A 15 -6.08 1.21 0.76
N VAL A 16 -5.60 0.77 1.92
CA VAL A 16 -4.95 -0.54 2.10
C VAL A 16 -5.80 -1.33 3.08
N ARG A 17 -6.17 -2.56 2.69
CA ARG A 17 -6.89 -3.50 3.53
C ARG A 17 -5.95 -4.59 3.99
N VAL A 18 -5.95 -4.85 5.28
CA VAL A 18 -5.21 -5.93 5.93
C VAL A 18 -6.15 -6.74 6.81
N ARG A 19 -5.83 -8.02 7.01
CA ARG A 19 -6.47 -8.87 8.01
C ARG A 19 -5.50 -9.10 9.15
N TYR A 20 -5.92 -8.83 10.37
CA TYR A 20 -5.18 -9.17 11.58
C TYR A 20 -5.89 -10.31 12.30
N THR A 21 -5.14 -11.34 12.66
CA THR A 21 -5.61 -12.46 13.50
C THR A 21 -5.05 -12.26 14.89
N PHE A 22 -5.91 -12.26 15.91
CA PHE A 22 -5.54 -12.13 17.31
C PHE A 22 -5.26 -13.51 17.91
N GLY A 23 -4.30 -13.60 18.84
CA GLY A 23 -3.94 -14.85 19.53
C GLY A 23 -2.42 -15.03 19.69
N GLU A 24 -2.00 -16.17 20.23
CA GLU A 24 -0.56 -16.54 20.35
C GLU A 24 0.12 -16.54 18.97
N ASP A 25 -0.57 -17.07 17.95
CA ASP A 25 -0.14 -17.04 16.55
C ASP A 25 -0.73 -15.85 15.79
N SER A 26 -0.56 -14.64 16.34
CA SER A 26 -1.07 -13.44 15.66
C SER A 26 -0.44 -13.26 14.28
N HIS A 27 -1.27 -13.02 13.27
CA HIS A 27 -0.87 -12.98 11.87
C HIS A 27 -1.53 -11.83 11.13
N ILE A 28 -0.77 -11.16 10.27
CA ILE A 28 -1.19 -10.02 9.46
C ILE A 28 -1.11 -10.41 7.99
N ALA A 29 -2.23 -10.35 7.27
CA ALA A 29 -2.27 -10.62 5.84
C ALA A 29 -2.63 -9.35 5.07
N PHE A 30 -1.93 -9.07 3.99
CA PHE A 30 -2.39 -8.10 3.00
C PHE A 30 -3.63 -8.66 2.29
N LEU A 31 -4.66 -7.83 2.13
CA LEU A 31 -5.89 -8.23 1.42
C LEU A 31 -6.03 -7.51 0.09
N ALA A 32 -5.89 -6.19 0.10
CA ALA A 32 -6.11 -5.37 -1.08
C ALA A 32 -5.52 -3.97 -0.91
N MET A 33 -5.33 -3.29 -2.05
CA MET A 33 -4.95 -1.90 -2.10
C MET A 33 -5.66 -1.26 -3.30
N ASP A 34 -6.46 -0.23 -3.02
CA ASP A 34 -7.31 0.45 -3.99
C ASP A 34 -7.04 1.96 -3.94
N GLY A 35 -6.90 2.61 -5.10
CA GLY A 35 -6.84 4.06 -5.20
C GLY A 35 -8.22 4.71 -5.27
N SER A 36 -8.26 6.04 -5.24
CA SER A 36 -9.46 6.85 -5.49
C SER A 36 -10.25 6.34 -6.71
N HIS A 37 -11.58 6.37 -6.59
CA HIS A 37 -12.52 5.84 -7.60
C HIS A 37 -12.23 4.39 -8.04
N SER A 38 -11.75 3.53 -7.12
CA SER A 38 -11.31 2.15 -7.42
C SER A 38 -10.20 2.04 -8.47
N GLY A 39 -9.49 3.15 -8.71
CA GLY A 39 -8.40 3.26 -9.68
C GLY A 39 -7.03 3.15 -9.03
N ARG A 40 -6.06 3.85 -9.62
CA ARG A 40 -4.64 3.85 -9.20
C ARG A 40 -4.22 5.14 -8.52
N ALA A 41 -5.16 5.88 -7.91
CA ALA A 41 -4.92 7.19 -7.30
C ALA A 41 -4.21 8.18 -8.26
N CYS A 42 -2.91 8.39 -8.11
CA CYS A 42 -2.08 9.27 -8.95
C CYS A 42 -1.14 8.54 -9.92
N TRP A 43 -1.06 7.20 -9.89
CA TRP A 43 -0.17 6.44 -10.77
C TRP A 43 -0.72 6.38 -12.20
N LEU A 44 -0.02 7.03 -13.13
CA LEU A 44 -0.35 7.00 -14.56
C LEU A 44 -0.12 5.61 -15.14
N GLN A 45 1.11 5.08 -14.98
CA GLN A 45 1.50 3.77 -15.48
C GLN A 45 0.96 2.65 -14.60
N HIS A 46 0.44 1.61 -15.24
CA HIS A 46 -0.10 0.45 -14.53
C HIS A 46 1.00 -0.33 -13.83
N GLU A 47 2.18 -0.49 -14.44
CA GLU A 47 3.26 -1.28 -13.82
C GLU A 47 3.78 -0.64 -12.54
N ASP A 48 3.87 0.70 -12.48
CA ASP A 48 4.33 1.40 -11.28
C ASP A 48 3.35 1.27 -10.11
N TRP A 49 2.04 1.23 -10.41
CA TRP A 49 1.02 0.94 -9.42
C TRP A 49 1.11 -0.50 -8.90
N GLU A 50 1.21 -1.48 -9.79
CA GLU A 50 1.36 -2.89 -9.40
C GLU A 50 2.63 -3.11 -8.58
N ARG A 51 3.74 -2.48 -8.98
CA ARG A 51 5.01 -2.51 -8.25
C ARG A 51 4.87 -1.88 -6.85
N CYS A 52 4.12 -0.79 -6.73
CA CYS A 52 3.81 -0.19 -5.44
C CYS A 52 3.00 -1.15 -4.55
N LYS A 53 1.92 -1.76 -5.09
CA LYS A 53 1.12 -2.76 -4.36
C LYS A 53 1.96 -3.94 -3.89
N GLN A 54 2.85 -4.47 -4.72
CA GLN A 54 3.75 -5.57 -4.35
C GLN A 54 4.69 -5.18 -3.20
N ARG A 55 5.27 -3.98 -3.22
CA ARG A 55 6.12 -3.47 -2.13
C ARG A 55 5.35 -3.33 -0.83
N VAL A 56 4.13 -2.80 -0.89
CA VAL A 56 3.24 -2.67 0.28
C VAL A 56 2.87 -4.05 0.81
N SER A 57 2.46 -4.99 -0.04
CA SER A 57 2.12 -6.37 0.35
C SER A 57 3.28 -7.05 1.09
N ARG A 58 4.47 -7.02 0.49
CA ARG A 58 5.67 -7.63 1.09
C ARG A 58 6.03 -6.99 2.42
N ALA A 59 5.88 -5.67 2.55
CA ALA A 59 6.14 -4.95 3.78
C ALA A 59 5.17 -5.34 4.91
N VAL A 60 3.89 -5.58 4.59
CA VAL A 60 2.90 -6.09 5.55
C VAL A 60 3.27 -7.49 6.00
N GLU A 61 3.61 -8.39 5.07
CA GLU A 61 3.91 -9.80 5.37
C GLU A 61 5.20 -10.00 6.18
N THR A 62 6.19 -9.12 5.98
CA THR A 62 7.46 -9.16 6.74
C THR A 62 7.23 -9.01 8.25
N MET A 63 6.09 -8.46 8.69
CA MET A 63 5.78 -8.29 10.11
C MET A 63 5.33 -9.57 10.83
N ASN A 64 5.04 -10.65 10.10
CA ASN A 64 4.64 -11.92 10.72
C ASN A 64 5.80 -12.70 11.35
N GLY A 65 7.05 -12.37 11.01
CA GLY A 65 8.25 -13.04 11.51
C GLY A 65 9.04 -12.26 12.56
N SER A 66 8.64 -11.02 12.90
CA SER A 66 9.35 -10.21 13.88
C SER A 66 8.86 -10.55 15.29
N ALA A 67 9.60 -11.43 15.97
CA ALA A 67 9.39 -11.77 17.37
C ALA A 67 9.82 -10.61 18.29
N ALA A 68 9.09 -9.50 18.26
CA ALA A 68 9.17 -8.52 19.34
C ALA A 68 8.33 -9.05 20.52
N VAL A 69 9.08 -9.51 21.52
CA VAL A 69 8.63 -9.96 22.84
C VAL A 69 8.00 -8.78 23.58
N GLY A 70 6.83 -8.99 24.17
CA GLY A 70 6.16 -8.06 25.07
C GLY A 70 4.96 -7.37 24.44
N ASP A 71 3.79 -7.59 25.02
CA ASP A 71 2.54 -6.81 24.92
C ASP A 71 2.45 -5.74 23.80
N MET A 72 2.20 -6.17 22.56
CA MET A 72 2.37 -5.32 21.37
C MET A 72 1.32 -5.53 20.26
N SER A 73 0.09 -5.98 20.53
CA SER A 73 -0.92 -6.09 19.45
C SER A 73 -1.16 -4.75 18.73
N GLN A 74 -1.28 -3.66 19.51
CA GLN A 74 -1.31 -2.29 18.97
C GLN A 74 0.06 -1.86 18.39
N GLY A 75 1.16 -2.31 18.99
CA GLY A 75 2.53 -2.03 18.51
C GLY A 75 2.84 -2.62 17.13
N ARG A 76 2.36 -3.84 16.85
CA ARG A 76 2.52 -4.51 15.54
C ARG A 76 1.69 -3.83 14.46
N LEU A 77 0.42 -3.52 14.74
CA LEU A 77 -0.42 -2.79 13.78
C LEU A 77 0.12 -1.39 13.51
N ARG A 78 0.64 -0.70 14.52
CA ARG A 78 1.32 0.58 14.36
C ARG A 78 2.55 0.46 13.47
N MET A 79 3.42 -0.52 13.71
CA MET A 79 4.58 -0.78 12.86
C MET A 79 4.19 -1.10 11.40
N VAL A 80 3.11 -1.87 11.19
CA VAL A 80 2.57 -2.12 9.86
C VAL A 80 2.14 -0.81 9.21
N ALA A 81 1.39 0.04 9.91
CA ALA A 81 0.93 1.33 9.39
C ALA A 81 2.12 2.24 9.00
N GLU A 82 3.12 2.34 9.88
CA GLU A 82 4.35 3.12 9.63
C GLU A 82 5.14 2.56 8.42
N MET A 83 5.24 1.24 8.29
CA MET A 83 5.93 0.61 7.17
C MET A 83 5.18 0.80 5.85
N VAL A 84 3.86 0.65 5.84
CA VAL A 84 3.01 0.91 4.67
C VAL A 84 3.15 2.37 4.23
N GLN A 85 3.10 3.30 5.18
CA GLN A 85 3.30 4.73 4.90
C GLN A 85 4.67 4.99 4.27
N LYS A 86 5.75 4.42 4.83
CA LYS A 86 7.10 4.57 4.28
C LYS A 86 7.21 4.03 2.87
N GLN A 87 6.66 2.85 2.58
CA GLN A 87 6.71 2.25 1.23
C GLN A 87 5.90 3.05 0.21
N LEU A 88 4.74 3.59 0.62
CA LEU A 88 3.95 4.50 -0.19
C LEU A 88 4.74 5.77 -0.53
N GLN A 89 5.35 6.41 0.46
CA GLN A 89 6.17 7.61 0.25
C GLN A 89 7.34 7.35 -0.71
N LEU A 90 8.06 6.24 -0.53
CA LEU A 90 9.15 5.85 -1.44
C LEU A 90 8.66 5.62 -2.87
N SER A 91 7.49 5.00 -3.03
CA SER A 91 6.90 4.77 -4.35
C SER A 91 6.47 6.08 -5.03
N LEU A 92 5.96 7.04 -4.26
CA LEU A 92 5.60 8.37 -4.76
C LEU A 92 6.83 9.19 -5.17
N LEU A 93 7.93 9.11 -4.42
CA LEU A 93 9.19 9.78 -4.77
C LEU A 93 9.75 9.24 -6.11
N GLN A 94 9.68 7.92 -6.32
CA GLN A 94 10.12 7.31 -7.57
C GLN A 94 9.31 7.78 -8.79
N LEU A 95 8.02 8.10 -8.62
CA LEU A 95 7.22 8.68 -9.70
C LEU A 95 7.70 10.08 -10.06
N ARG A 96 8.04 10.91 -9.06
CA ARG A 96 8.52 12.27 -9.26
C ARG A 96 9.86 12.30 -9.97
N ASP A 97 10.74 11.37 -9.61
CA ASP A 97 12.11 11.32 -10.12
C ASP A 97 12.23 10.49 -11.42
N SER A 98 11.13 9.88 -11.88
CA SER A 98 11.07 9.24 -13.19
C SER A 98 11.00 10.32 -14.28
N PRO A 99 11.93 10.35 -15.25
CA PRO A 99 11.82 11.27 -16.36
C PRO A 99 10.49 11.01 -17.06
N VAL A 100 9.68 12.06 -17.22
CA VAL A 100 8.60 12.06 -18.20
C VAL A 100 9.26 11.59 -19.50
N SER A 101 8.97 10.36 -19.90
CA SER A 101 9.26 9.93 -21.26
C SER A 101 8.31 10.76 -22.10
N THR A 102 8.82 11.89 -22.58
CA THR A 102 8.16 12.75 -23.56
C THR A 102 7.78 11.82 -24.70
N GLY A 103 6.49 11.47 -24.77
CA GLY A 103 5.97 10.58 -25.78
C GLY A 103 6.44 11.07 -27.14
N SER A 104 6.95 10.14 -27.95
CA SER A 104 7.27 10.39 -29.35
C SER A 104 6.13 11.18 -30.00
N ALA A 105 6.38 12.44 -30.33
CA ALA A 105 5.69 13.09 -31.42
C ALA A 105 6.10 12.31 -32.67
N ALA A 106 5.25 11.37 -33.07
CA ALA A 106 5.36 10.67 -34.33
C ALA A 106 4.81 11.56 -35.45
N SER A 107 5.60 11.65 -36.52
CA SER A 107 5.30 12.14 -37.89
C SER A 107 5.31 13.65 -38.11
#